data_AF-A0A9E7B7U4-F1
#
_entry.id   AF-A0A9E7B7U4-F1
#
_cell.length_a   1.000
_cell.length_b   1.000
_cell.length_c   1.000
_cell.angle_alpha   90.00
_cell.angle_beta   90.00
_cell.angle_gamma   90.00
#
_symmetry.space_group_name_H-M   'P 1'
#
loop_
_entity.id
_entity.type
_entity.pdbx_description
1 polymer ?
#
loop_
_entity_poly.entity_id
_entity_poly.type
_entity_poly.pdbx_seq_one_letter_code
_entity_poly.pdbx_strand_id
1 'polypeptide(L)'
;MTDETKIYQLIVRQVPVAVSELEELLKQLQRQFGLDAYTARQRLIGPGLVLFGKGSLEKTGQIASFLQRYGFACWQTLPESPGFKPSRLRSLEIHNDYVLFECQKESVRLERGASAVGVFADISGSLIDKHVKRLLAQNTYRGRDALEPLSHNELLPAIFQGQAVFDFYLLDSLGQPRQAVRVLPGRFNPAGLGERRSLSARGNLEAMLGLVEEYAQDFRLHCDFGLSQLPKCQVQRLEGSSSAIEENLKSLTRYGWLLASLRGDGHAQEAPSPGGDEASLVAGVAAAALVGQPALGAALGADGVAGSVPGLKDVAREIQGAFANEEGAGSTAKRVVDKPVRKDLPPPPERPETKMSTTVGTFLGFGGFFLALKGNNSLLGSIVQYGVGTGVFAGLVATFLFWSGLHYIRLKRKIENTPTSKVRSLAMGMVEVHGRARRQYALVAPMTQSACVYYRLRKYRRDKN
;
A
#
# COMPACT_ATOMS: atom_id res chain seq x y z
N MET A 1 5.98 -12.48 -36.09
CA MET A 1 4.64 -12.36 -35.48
C MET A 1 4.20 -10.93 -35.66
N THR A 2 3.08 -10.70 -36.35
CA THR A 2 2.51 -9.36 -36.53
C THR A 2 2.15 -8.77 -35.15
N ASP A 3 2.31 -7.47 -34.97
CA ASP A 3 2.14 -6.80 -33.66
C ASP A 3 0.72 -6.98 -33.08
N GLU A 4 -0.25 -7.31 -33.94
CA GLU A 4 -1.65 -7.61 -33.60
C GLU A 4 -1.86 -8.84 -32.71
N THR A 5 -0.92 -9.80 -32.65
CA THR A 5 -1.08 -11.01 -31.81
C THR A 5 -0.45 -10.91 -30.43
N LYS A 6 0.29 -9.84 -30.13
CA LYS A 6 0.98 -9.68 -28.84
C LYS A 6 0.04 -9.12 -27.77
N ILE A 7 0.04 -9.74 -26.60
CA ILE A 7 -0.74 -9.28 -25.43
C ILE A 7 0.17 -8.42 -24.56
N TYR A 8 -0.04 -7.11 -24.60
CA TYR A 8 0.63 -6.12 -23.78
C TYR A 8 0.02 -6.07 -22.37
N GLN A 9 0.84 -5.75 -21.39
CA GLN A 9 0.48 -5.52 -20.00
C GLN A 9 0.57 -4.02 -19.72
N LEU A 10 -0.46 -3.48 -19.07
CA LEU A 10 -0.45 -2.11 -18.57
C LEU A 10 -0.09 -2.15 -17.09
N ILE A 11 1.10 -1.66 -16.76
CA ILE A 11 1.59 -1.49 -15.40
C ILE A 11 1.34 -0.04 -14.98
N VAL A 12 0.83 0.17 -13.77
CA VAL A 12 0.51 1.52 -13.25
C VAL A 12 1.12 1.67 -11.86
N ARG A 13 1.73 2.83 -11.59
CA ARG A 13 2.13 3.23 -10.24
C ARG A 13 0.88 3.65 -9.47
N GLN A 14 0.62 2.95 -8.38
CA GLN A 14 -0.51 3.26 -7.52
C GLN A 14 -0.24 4.55 -6.73
N VAL A 15 -1.30 5.27 -6.41
CA VAL A 15 -1.24 6.46 -5.57
C VAL A 15 -1.68 6.07 -4.16
N PRO A 16 -0.96 6.49 -3.11
CA PRO A 16 -1.21 6.07 -1.74
C PRO A 16 -2.57 6.53 -1.18
N VAL A 17 -3.07 7.68 -1.65
CA VAL A 17 -4.30 8.32 -1.19
C VAL A 17 -5.15 8.69 -2.40
N ALA A 18 -6.47 8.60 -2.25
CA ALA A 18 -7.40 9.02 -3.30
C ALA A 18 -7.20 10.51 -3.64
N VAL A 19 -6.89 10.79 -4.91
CA VAL A 19 -6.89 12.15 -5.46
C VAL A 19 -8.32 12.68 -5.47
N SER A 20 -8.50 13.99 -5.32
CA SER A 20 -9.82 14.66 -5.35
C SER A 20 -10.66 14.31 -6.60
N GLU A 21 -9.99 14.01 -7.71
CA GLU A 21 -10.59 13.70 -9.00
C GLU A 21 -10.82 12.19 -9.25
N LEU A 22 -10.47 11.33 -8.28
CA LEU A 22 -10.53 9.88 -8.46
C LEU A 22 -11.94 9.38 -8.78
N GLU A 23 -12.98 9.92 -8.13
CA GLU A 23 -14.37 9.50 -8.42
C GLU A 23 -14.79 9.81 -9.85
N GLU A 24 -14.32 10.94 -10.39
CA GLU A 24 -14.63 11.35 -11.75
C GLU A 24 -13.84 10.51 -12.76
N LEU A 25 -12.56 10.28 -12.49
CA LEU A 25 -11.72 9.35 -13.24
C LEU A 25 -12.37 7.97 -13.35
N LEU A 26 -12.86 7.40 -12.24
CA LEU A 26 -13.47 6.06 -12.22
C LEU A 26 -14.76 5.99 -13.06
N LYS A 27 -15.60 7.03 -13.02
CA LYS A 27 -16.79 7.11 -13.88
C LYS A 27 -16.42 7.16 -15.35
N GLN A 28 -15.39 7.92 -15.71
CA GLN A 28 -14.93 8.02 -17.09
C GLN A 28 -14.29 6.71 -17.56
N LEU A 29 -13.50 6.03 -16.72
CA LEU A 29 -12.97 4.69 -17.02
C LEU A 29 -14.09 3.68 -17.30
N GLN A 30 -15.18 3.73 -16.53
CA GLN A 30 -16.34 2.87 -16.75
C GLN A 30 -17.07 3.21 -18.06
N ARG A 31 -17.32 4.49 -18.34
CA ARG A 31 -18.06 4.93 -19.53
C ARG A 31 -17.28 4.70 -20.82
N GLN A 32 -15.99 5.01 -20.83
CA GLN A 32 -15.17 4.97 -22.05
C GLN A 32 -14.57 3.60 -22.33
N PHE A 33 -14.15 2.88 -21.29
CA PHE A 33 -13.41 1.62 -21.43
C PHE A 33 -14.15 0.40 -20.86
N GLY A 34 -15.34 0.58 -20.30
CA GLY A 34 -16.13 -0.50 -19.70
C GLY A 34 -15.49 -1.10 -18.44
N LEU A 35 -14.59 -0.37 -17.78
CA LEU A 35 -13.87 -0.85 -16.60
C LEU A 35 -14.71 -0.66 -15.33
N ASP A 36 -14.86 -1.73 -14.55
CA ASP A 36 -15.56 -1.69 -13.27
C ASP A 36 -14.86 -0.70 -12.30
N ALA A 37 -15.63 0.26 -11.78
CA ALA A 37 -15.12 1.34 -10.93
C ALA A 37 -14.52 0.82 -9.61
N TYR A 38 -15.06 -0.28 -9.07
CA TYR A 38 -14.53 -0.88 -7.85
C TYR A 38 -13.15 -1.50 -8.09
N THR A 39 -13.02 -2.30 -9.15
CA THR A 39 -11.76 -2.95 -9.55
C THR A 39 -10.70 -1.91 -9.95
N ALA A 40 -11.09 -0.90 -10.73
CA ALA A 40 -10.19 0.17 -11.14
C ALA A 40 -9.67 0.95 -9.91
N ARG A 41 -10.52 1.24 -8.92
CA ARG A 41 -10.09 1.85 -7.66
C ARG A 41 -9.07 1.00 -6.91
N GLN A 42 -9.35 -0.30 -6.75
CA GLN A 42 -8.44 -1.22 -6.06
C GLN A 42 -7.07 -1.30 -6.74
N ARG A 43 -7.02 -1.09 -8.06
CA ARG A 43 -5.79 -1.06 -8.83
C ARG A 43 -5.11 0.31 -8.78
N LEU A 44 -5.83 1.42 -8.71
CA LEU A 44 -5.20 2.76 -8.69
C LEU A 44 -4.73 3.21 -7.30
N ILE A 45 -5.37 2.72 -6.23
CA ILE A 45 -4.99 3.05 -4.85
C ILE A 45 -4.09 1.96 -4.27
N GLY A 46 -2.92 2.37 -3.77
CA GLY A 46 -1.97 1.49 -3.10
C GLY A 46 -0.55 2.06 -3.06
N PRO A 47 0.38 1.35 -2.42
CA PRO A 47 1.74 1.84 -2.18
C PRO A 47 2.77 1.49 -3.27
N GLY A 48 2.41 0.69 -4.29
CA GLY A 48 3.40 0.11 -5.22
C GLY A 48 2.97 0.13 -6.68
N LEU A 49 3.42 -0.88 -7.44
CA LEU A 49 2.98 -1.11 -8.82
C LEU A 49 1.85 -2.13 -8.90
N VAL A 50 0.99 -1.98 -9.89
CA VAL A 50 -0.07 -2.95 -10.19
C VAL A 50 -0.08 -3.32 -11.67
N LEU A 51 -0.48 -4.55 -11.96
CA LEU A 51 -0.98 -4.89 -13.29
C LEU A 51 -2.40 -4.35 -13.44
N PHE A 52 -2.54 -3.22 -14.12
CA PHE A 52 -3.84 -2.59 -14.33
C PHE A 52 -4.71 -3.35 -15.32
N GLY A 53 -4.11 -3.90 -16.38
CA GLY A 53 -4.84 -4.65 -17.41
C GLY A 53 -3.93 -5.31 -18.44
N LYS A 54 -4.54 -6.09 -19.34
CA LYS A 54 -3.87 -6.70 -20.50
C LYS A 54 -4.70 -6.49 -21.75
N GLY A 55 -4.05 -6.38 -22.91
CA GLY A 55 -4.75 -6.22 -24.19
C GLY A 55 -3.80 -5.97 -25.35
N SER A 56 -4.34 -5.52 -26.49
CA SER A 56 -3.53 -5.03 -27.60
C SER A 56 -2.78 -3.76 -27.21
N LEU A 57 -1.74 -3.42 -27.98
CA LEU A 57 -0.95 -2.20 -27.81
C LEU A 57 -1.85 -0.96 -27.83
N GLU A 58 -2.77 -0.87 -28.79
CA GLU A 58 -3.69 0.25 -28.94
C GLU A 58 -4.62 0.40 -27.74
N LYS A 59 -5.27 -0.69 -27.31
CA LYS A 59 -6.24 -0.65 -26.20
C LYS A 59 -5.55 -0.27 -24.89
N THR A 60 -4.40 -0.87 -24.61
CA THR A 60 -3.62 -0.53 -23.41
C THR A 60 -3.06 0.88 -23.48
N GLY A 61 -2.75 1.38 -24.69
CA GLY A 61 -2.21 2.72 -24.92
C GLY A 61 -3.25 3.80 -24.68
N GLN A 62 -4.48 3.62 -25.17
CA GLN A 62 -5.58 4.55 -24.91
C GLN A 62 -5.86 4.70 -23.41
N ILE A 63 -5.85 3.60 -22.66
CA ILE A 63 -6.03 3.62 -21.20
C ILE A 63 -4.82 4.29 -20.53
N ALA A 64 -3.60 3.98 -20.95
CA ALA A 64 -2.38 4.59 -20.40
C ALA A 64 -2.38 6.11 -20.58
N SER A 65 -2.63 6.59 -21.80
CA SER A 65 -2.70 8.02 -22.11
C SER A 65 -3.81 8.71 -21.32
N PHE A 66 -4.93 8.04 -21.11
CA PHE A 66 -6.01 8.57 -20.28
C PHE A 66 -5.60 8.70 -18.81
N LEU A 67 -5.00 7.66 -18.23
CA LEU A 67 -4.52 7.68 -16.84
C LEU A 67 -3.38 8.69 -16.62
N GLN A 68 -2.49 8.86 -17.60
CA GLN A 68 -1.40 9.83 -17.55
C GLN A 68 -1.90 11.28 -17.45
N ARG A 69 -3.05 11.62 -18.08
CA ARG A 69 -3.68 12.95 -17.94
C ARG A 69 -4.13 13.25 -16.52
N TYR A 70 -4.41 12.22 -15.73
CA TYR A 70 -4.74 12.32 -14.31
C TYR A 70 -3.51 12.15 -13.41
N GLY A 71 -2.29 12.21 -13.97
CA GLY A 71 -1.04 12.17 -13.23
C GLY A 71 -0.58 10.77 -12.82
N PHE A 72 -1.13 9.70 -13.40
CA PHE A 72 -0.63 8.35 -13.12
C PHE A 72 0.54 7.97 -14.03
N ALA A 73 1.62 7.47 -13.42
CA ALA A 73 2.71 6.85 -14.17
C ALA A 73 2.29 5.47 -14.69
N CYS A 74 2.40 5.28 -16.00
CA CYS A 74 1.93 4.12 -16.73
C CYS A 74 3.03 3.57 -17.65
N TRP A 75 3.16 2.24 -17.71
CA TRP A 75 4.07 1.56 -18.62
C TRP A 75 3.34 0.46 -19.36
N GLN A 76 3.55 0.39 -20.67
CA GLN A 76 3.11 -0.72 -21.50
C GLN A 76 4.29 -1.65 -21.71
N THR A 77 4.16 -2.90 -21.30
CA THR A 77 5.23 -3.89 -21.40
C THR A 77 4.74 -5.20 -21.97
N LEU A 78 5.64 -5.94 -22.60
CA LEU A 78 5.38 -7.33 -22.93
C LEU A 78 5.73 -8.21 -21.72
N PRO A 79 4.98 -9.30 -21.47
CA PRO A 79 5.33 -10.24 -20.42
C PRO A 79 6.63 -10.97 -20.75
N GLU A 80 7.73 -10.52 -20.17
CA GLU A 80 9.04 -11.14 -20.33
C GLU A 80 9.41 -11.98 -19.10
N SER A 81 10.12 -13.09 -19.35
CA SER A 81 10.77 -13.82 -18.27
C SER A 81 12.15 -13.21 -18.03
N PRO A 82 12.65 -13.20 -16.77
CA PRO A 82 13.97 -12.67 -16.49
C PRO A 82 15.04 -13.34 -17.35
N GLY A 83 15.84 -12.55 -18.06
CA GLY A 83 16.93 -13.07 -18.89
C GLY A 83 18.06 -13.68 -18.06
N PHE A 84 18.28 -13.14 -16.86
CA PHE A 84 19.25 -13.66 -15.90
C PHE A 84 18.79 -13.42 -14.46
N LYS A 85 19.46 -14.12 -13.52
CA LYS A 85 19.31 -13.92 -12.08
C LYS A 85 20.48 -13.07 -11.58
N PRO A 86 20.26 -12.09 -10.69
CA PRO A 86 21.33 -11.35 -10.05
C PRO A 86 22.41 -12.25 -9.44
N SER A 87 23.68 -11.95 -9.76
CA SER A 87 24.85 -12.67 -9.27
C SER A 87 25.15 -12.26 -7.83
N ARG A 88 25.37 -13.24 -6.94
CA ARG A 88 25.58 -12.95 -5.51
C ARG A 88 26.96 -12.34 -5.29
N LEU A 89 26.99 -11.18 -4.62
CA LEU A 89 28.23 -10.48 -4.25
C LEU A 89 29.11 -11.33 -3.31
N ARG A 90 30.42 -11.31 -3.54
CA ARG A 90 31.45 -11.91 -2.68
C ARG A 90 32.37 -10.86 -2.08
N SER A 91 32.86 -9.94 -2.89
CA SER A 91 33.71 -8.83 -2.49
C SER A 91 33.52 -7.67 -3.46
N LEU A 92 34.06 -6.52 -3.12
CA LEU A 92 34.07 -5.36 -3.99
C LEU A 92 35.40 -4.61 -3.87
N GLU A 93 35.72 -3.84 -4.89
CA GLU A 93 36.85 -2.92 -4.94
C GLU A 93 36.35 -1.57 -5.46
N ILE A 94 36.66 -0.51 -4.72
CA ILE A 94 36.23 0.85 -5.03
C ILE A 94 37.39 1.58 -5.71
N HIS A 95 37.17 2.05 -6.93
CA HIS A 95 38.08 2.92 -7.66
C HIS A 95 37.41 4.28 -7.91
N ASN A 96 38.19 5.29 -8.31
CA ASN A 96 37.66 6.64 -8.52
C ASN A 96 36.54 6.67 -9.58
N ASP A 97 36.76 5.97 -10.70
CA ASP A 97 35.87 6.01 -11.86
C ASP A 97 34.89 4.85 -11.93
N TYR A 98 35.08 3.80 -11.13
CA TYR A 98 34.20 2.62 -11.12
C TYR A 98 34.25 1.84 -9.81
N VAL A 99 33.24 1.01 -9.59
CA VAL A 99 33.25 -0.03 -8.55
C VAL A 99 33.23 -1.40 -9.21
N LEU A 100 34.17 -2.26 -8.83
CA LEU A 100 34.21 -3.64 -9.26
C LEU A 100 33.55 -4.53 -8.21
N PHE A 101 32.51 -5.26 -8.60
CA PHE A 101 31.80 -6.22 -7.76
C PHE A 101 32.19 -7.64 -8.18
N GLU A 102 32.99 -8.30 -7.36
CA GLU A 102 33.34 -9.70 -7.53
C GLU A 102 32.17 -10.56 -7.05
N CYS A 103 31.47 -11.20 -7.99
CA CYS A 103 30.32 -12.04 -7.71
C CYS A 103 30.64 -13.52 -7.92
N GLN A 104 29.74 -14.41 -7.49
CA GLN A 104 29.95 -15.86 -7.55
C GLN A 104 30.28 -16.44 -8.93
N LYS A 105 29.82 -15.80 -10.01
CA LYS A 105 29.90 -16.34 -11.39
C LYS A 105 30.59 -15.41 -12.37
N GLU A 106 30.70 -14.14 -12.04
CA GLU A 106 31.15 -13.07 -12.92
C GLU A 106 31.58 -11.87 -12.08
N SER A 107 32.37 -10.99 -12.68
CA SER A 107 32.66 -9.67 -12.13
C SER A 107 31.74 -8.64 -12.80
N VAL A 108 31.12 -7.77 -12.00
CA VAL A 108 30.22 -6.73 -12.48
C VAL A 108 30.87 -5.38 -12.22
N ARG A 109 30.95 -4.52 -13.24
CA ARG A 109 31.58 -3.20 -13.14
C ARG A 109 30.52 -2.11 -13.23
N LEU A 110 30.41 -1.30 -12.18
CA LEU A 110 29.60 -0.08 -12.16
C LEU A 110 30.51 1.12 -12.48
N GLU A 111 30.41 1.64 -13.68
CA GLU A 111 31.08 2.89 -14.05
C GLU A 111 30.39 4.07 -13.35
N ARG A 112 31.17 5.07 -12.96
CA ARG A 112 30.64 6.34 -12.47
C ARG A 112 29.82 7.01 -13.58
N GLY A 113 28.60 7.42 -13.25
CA GLY A 113 27.66 8.00 -14.21
C GLY A 113 26.74 6.99 -14.89
N ALA A 114 26.84 5.69 -14.58
CA ALA A 114 25.94 4.69 -15.16
C ALA A 114 24.49 4.85 -14.66
N SER A 115 23.53 4.33 -15.43
CA SER A 115 22.14 4.20 -15.00
C SER A 115 21.91 2.84 -14.33
N ALA A 116 21.24 2.85 -13.19
CA ALA A 116 21.00 1.65 -12.41
C ALA A 116 19.62 1.67 -11.72
N VAL A 117 19.05 0.48 -11.55
CA VAL A 117 17.79 0.30 -10.81
C VAL A 117 18.04 -0.57 -9.61
N GLY A 118 17.78 -0.03 -8.42
CA GLY A 118 17.88 -0.71 -7.15
C GLY A 118 16.54 -1.24 -6.67
N VAL A 119 16.53 -2.44 -6.11
CA VAL A 119 15.41 -3.01 -5.36
C VAL A 119 15.90 -3.37 -3.98
N PHE A 120 15.44 -2.63 -2.99
CA PHE A 120 15.67 -2.92 -1.59
C PHE A 120 14.42 -3.57 -1.00
N ALA A 121 14.54 -4.83 -0.59
CA ALA A 121 13.39 -5.69 -0.36
C ALA A 121 13.49 -6.47 0.95
N ASP A 122 12.35 -6.69 1.59
CA ASP A 122 12.19 -7.67 2.67
C ASP A 122 11.66 -8.97 2.10
N ILE A 123 12.46 -10.03 2.14
CA ILE A 123 12.05 -11.37 1.67
C ILE A 123 11.32 -12.20 2.73
N SER A 124 11.15 -11.68 3.95
CA SER A 124 10.48 -12.41 5.03
C SER A 124 8.95 -12.30 5.01
N GLY A 125 8.42 -11.26 4.37
CA GLY A 125 7.01 -10.89 4.43
C GLY A 125 6.62 -10.00 5.63
N SER A 126 7.57 -9.66 6.50
CA SER A 126 7.32 -8.83 7.68
C SER A 126 6.82 -7.42 7.33
N LEU A 127 7.33 -6.86 6.22
CA LEU A 127 6.89 -5.56 5.70
C LEU A 127 5.39 -5.58 5.34
N ILE A 128 4.92 -6.67 4.72
CA ILE A 128 3.52 -6.86 4.35
C ILE A 128 2.66 -6.92 5.62
N ASP A 129 3.08 -7.69 6.62
CA ASP A 129 2.35 -7.82 7.87
C ASP A 129 2.25 -6.47 8.60
N LYS A 130 3.34 -5.68 8.62
CA LYS A 130 3.35 -4.32 9.18
C LYS A 130 2.39 -3.41 8.43
N HIS A 131 2.39 -3.48 7.10
CA HIS A 131 1.50 -2.69 6.26
C HIS A 131 0.02 -3.06 6.47
N VAL A 132 -0.33 -4.35 6.45
CA VAL A 132 -1.69 -4.84 6.68
C VAL A 132 -2.19 -4.46 8.08
N LYS A 133 -1.36 -4.62 9.12
CA LYS A 133 -1.72 -4.21 10.49
C LYS A 133 -2.01 -2.71 10.58
N ARG A 134 -1.20 -1.87 9.91
CA ARG A 134 -1.43 -0.41 9.85
C ARG A 134 -2.74 -0.08 9.14
N LEU A 135 -3.01 -0.70 7.99
CA LEU A 135 -4.27 -0.49 7.26
C LEU A 135 -5.49 -0.90 8.09
N LEU A 136 -5.43 -2.02 8.82
CA LEU A 136 -6.51 -2.47 9.70
C LEU A 136 -6.74 -1.51 10.88
N ALA A 137 -5.65 -1.04 11.51
CA ALA A 137 -5.74 -0.06 12.58
C ALA A 137 -6.34 1.27 12.09
N GLN A 138 -5.84 1.81 10.97
CA GLN A 138 -6.34 3.06 10.40
C GLN A 138 -7.79 2.95 9.91
N ASN A 139 -8.17 1.83 9.28
CA ASN A 139 -9.58 1.56 8.94
C ASN A 139 -10.46 1.60 10.20
N THR A 140 -9.97 1.04 11.30
CA THR A 140 -10.68 1.04 12.58
C THR A 140 -10.92 2.43 13.12
N TYR A 141 -9.95 3.33 13.12
CA TYR A 141 -10.09 4.63 13.76
C TYR A 141 -10.54 5.76 12.82
N ARG A 142 -10.09 5.74 11.57
CA ARG A 142 -10.27 6.84 10.60
C ARG A 142 -11.21 6.49 9.45
N GLY A 143 -11.52 5.21 9.27
CA GLY A 143 -12.32 4.73 8.14
C GLY A 143 -11.52 4.61 6.85
N ARG A 144 -12.17 4.14 5.77
CA ARG A 144 -11.51 3.81 4.50
C ARG A 144 -10.95 5.02 3.75
N ASP A 145 -11.49 6.22 3.99
CA ASP A 145 -11.15 7.44 3.25
C ASP A 145 -9.90 8.17 3.79
N ALA A 146 -9.21 7.59 4.78
CA ALA A 146 -8.05 8.19 5.46
C ALA A 146 -6.93 7.17 5.70
N LEU A 147 -6.86 6.13 4.84
CA LEU A 147 -5.77 5.18 4.85
C LEU A 147 -4.50 5.85 4.32
N GLU A 148 -3.47 5.88 5.15
CA GLU A 148 -2.14 6.38 4.80
C GLU A 148 -1.18 5.18 4.80
N PRO A 149 -0.69 4.76 3.63
CA PRO A 149 0.30 3.70 3.55
C PRO A 149 1.63 4.12 4.19
N LEU A 150 2.56 3.16 4.29
CA LEU A 150 3.90 3.44 4.78
C LEU A 150 4.58 4.43 3.82
N SER A 151 5.08 5.54 4.37
CA SER A 151 5.88 6.49 3.59
C SER A 151 7.24 5.88 3.23
N HIS A 152 7.91 6.43 2.21
CA HIS A 152 9.23 5.95 1.78
C HIS A 152 10.24 5.90 2.95
N ASN A 153 10.22 6.93 3.82
CA ASN A 153 11.08 7.01 5.01
C ASN A 153 10.77 5.95 6.08
N GLU A 154 9.57 5.36 6.07
CA GLU A 154 9.19 4.27 6.97
C GLU A 154 9.45 2.88 6.36
N LEU A 155 9.50 2.78 5.02
CA LEU A 155 9.77 1.53 4.30
C LEU A 155 11.21 1.05 4.54
N LEU A 156 12.21 1.93 4.39
CA LEU A 156 13.63 1.56 4.57
C LEU A 156 13.90 0.95 5.95
N PRO A 157 13.53 1.59 7.09
CA PRO A 157 13.71 0.98 8.41
C PRO A 157 12.92 -0.32 8.59
N ALA A 158 11.73 -0.43 7.99
CA ALA A 158 10.92 -1.64 8.08
C ALA A 158 11.56 -2.82 7.32
N ILE A 159 12.17 -2.58 6.16
CA ILE A 159 12.89 -3.61 5.41
C ILE A 159 14.10 -4.12 6.20
N PHE A 160 14.85 -3.20 6.84
CA PHE A 160 15.97 -3.58 7.72
C PHE A 160 15.55 -4.38 8.96
N GLN A 161 14.30 -4.27 9.42
CA GLN A 161 13.77 -5.08 10.52
C GLN A 161 13.44 -6.52 10.10
N GLY A 162 13.20 -6.74 8.80
CA GLY A 162 12.94 -8.05 8.21
C GLY A 162 14.21 -8.76 7.72
N GLN A 163 14.07 -9.54 6.65
CA GLN A 163 15.20 -10.13 5.92
C GLN A 163 15.53 -9.27 4.70
N ALA A 164 16.35 -8.25 4.90
CA ALA A 164 16.73 -7.31 3.86
C ALA A 164 17.60 -7.97 2.76
N VAL A 165 17.29 -7.66 1.51
CA VAL A 165 18.06 -8.00 0.32
C VAL A 165 18.14 -6.75 -0.56
N PHE A 166 19.33 -6.47 -1.09
CA PHE A 166 19.51 -5.40 -2.06
C PHE A 166 19.93 -6.02 -3.40
N ASP A 167 19.06 -5.91 -4.39
CA ASP A 167 19.38 -6.21 -5.77
C ASP A 167 19.56 -4.91 -6.54
N PHE A 168 20.57 -4.80 -7.39
CA PHE A 168 20.66 -3.70 -8.33
C PHE A 168 20.99 -4.20 -9.73
N TYR A 169 20.40 -3.54 -10.72
CA TYR A 169 20.48 -3.87 -12.14
C TYR A 169 21.15 -2.71 -12.85
N LEU A 170 22.24 -2.99 -13.56
CA LEU A 170 22.93 -2.02 -14.40
C LEU A 170 22.24 -1.98 -15.77
N LEU A 171 21.91 -0.78 -16.22
CA LEU A 171 21.25 -0.56 -17.50
C LEU A 171 22.27 -0.24 -18.58
N ASP A 172 22.00 -0.69 -19.80
CA ASP A 172 22.73 -0.25 -20.98
C ASP A 172 22.24 1.12 -21.48
N SER A 173 22.88 1.64 -22.54
CA SER A 173 22.48 2.88 -23.21
C SER A 173 21.05 2.87 -23.77
N LEU A 174 20.44 1.70 -23.94
CA LEU A 174 19.06 1.52 -24.40
C LEU A 174 18.08 1.37 -23.22
N GLY A 175 18.55 1.52 -21.99
CA GLY A 175 17.77 1.37 -20.77
C GLY A 175 17.33 -0.08 -20.50
N GLN A 176 18.08 -1.07 -20.98
CA GLN A 176 17.81 -2.50 -20.76
C GLN A 176 18.76 -3.09 -19.72
N PRO A 177 18.30 -4.03 -18.88
CA PRO A 177 19.14 -4.67 -17.86
C PRO A 177 20.23 -5.53 -18.51
N ARG A 178 21.50 -5.19 -18.24
CA ARG A 178 22.67 -5.90 -18.77
C ARG A 178 23.29 -6.86 -17.77
N GLN A 179 23.47 -6.39 -16.53
CA GLN A 179 24.04 -7.15 -15.41
C GLN A 179 23.27 -6.83 -14.13
N ALA A 180 23.29 -7.73 -13.15
CA ALA A 180 22.74 -7.43 -11.84
C ALA A 180 23.49 -8.14 -10.71
N VAL A 181 23.51 -7.48 -9.57
CA VAL A 181 24.18 -7.96 -8.36
C VAL A 181 23.16 -8.10 -7.24
N ARG A 182 23.26 -9.19 -6.49
CA ARG A 182 22.49 -9.42 -5.26
C ARG A 182 23.40 -9.33 -4.05
N VAL A 183 23.13 -8.35 -3.22
CA VAL A 183 23.82 -8.12 -1.94
C VAL A 183 22.96 -8.69 -0.83
N LEU A 184 23.52 -9.69 -0.14
CA LEU A 184 22.91 -10.28 1.05
C LEU A 184 23.70 -9.81 2.29
N PRO A 185 23.04 -9.20 3.29
CA PRO A 185 23.72 -8.74 4.49
C PRO A 185 24.49 -9.89 5.16
N GLY A 186 25.76 -9.63 5.51
CA GLY A 186 26.64 -10.61 6.16
C GLY A 186 27.14 -11.74 5.26
N ARG A 187 26.93 -11.69 3.93
CA ARG A 187 27.36 -12.75 2.99
C ARG A 187 28.38 -12.28 1.95
N PHE A 188 28.97 -11.12 2.12
CA PHE A 188 30.08 -10.59 1.33
C PHE A 188 31.19 -10.07 2.25
N ASN A 189 32.41 -9.92 1.73
CA ASN A 189 33.54 -9.34 2.44
C ASN A 189 33.41 -7.81 2.50
N PRO A 190 33.18 -7.22 3.68
CA PRO A 190 32.96 -5.79 3.82
C PRO A 190 34.28 -4.99 3.82
N ALA A 191 35.46 -5.63 3.77
CA ALA A 191 36.73 -4.91 3.68
C ALA A 191 36.80 -3.98 2.44
N GLY A 192 36.17 -4.38 1.34
CA GLY A 192 36.08 -3.60 0.11
C GLY A 192 35.33 -2.27 0.23
N LEU A 193 34.55 -2.08 1.31
CA LEU A 193 33.87 -0.80 1.59
C LEU A 193 34.84 0.29 2.11
N GLY A 194 36.08 -0.06 2.45
CA GLY A 194 37.06 0.88 2.98
C GLY A 194 36.55 1.58 4.24
N GLU A 195 36.60 2.92 4.23
CA GLU A 195 36.16 3.77 5.35
C GLU A 195 34.64 3.73 5.60
N ARG A 196 33.84 3.29 4.61
CA ARG A 196 32.38 3.17 4.74
C ARG A 196 31.96 1.92 5.50
N ARG A 197 32.91 1.04 5.82
CA ARG A 197 32.65 -0.22 6.51
C ARG A 197 32.08 0.03 7.90
N SER A 198 30.98 -0.66 8.20
CA SER A 198 30.38 -0.73 9.52
C SER A 198 30.72 -2.06 10.23
N LEU A 199 30.60 -2.07 11.56
CA LEU A 199 30.69 -3.29 12.37
C LEU A 199 29.47 -4.21 12.19
N SER A 200 28.36 -3.69 11.69
CA SER A 200 27.11 -4.44 11.54
C SER A 200 26.83 -4.83 10.09
N ALA A 201 26.24 -6.00 9.86
CA ALA A 201 25.78 -6.43 8.54
C ALA A 201 24.76 -5.46 7.94
N ARG A 202 23.92 -4.84 8.79
CA ARG A 202 22.98 -3.79 8.42
C ARG A 202 23.69 -2.53 7.91
N GLY A 203 24.62 -1.98 8.68
CA GLY A 203 25.35 -0.78 8.29
C GLY A 203 26.20 -1.00 7.04
N ASN A 204 26.75 -2.20 6.85
CA ASN A 204 27.44 -2.55 5.61
C ASN A 204 26.50 -2.60 4.39
N LEU A 205 25.26 -3.05 4.57
CA LEU A 205 24.25 -3.03 3.50
C LEU A 205 23.80 -1.60 3.17
N GLU A 206 23.66 -0.75 4.19
CA GLU A 206 23.36 0.68 4.02
C GLU A 206 24.48 1.42 3.30
N ALA A 207 25.74 1.16 3.67
CA ALA A 207 26.90 1.66 2.96
C ALA A 207 26.95 1.21 1.50
N MET A 208 26.56 -0.04 1.21
CA MET A 208 26.45 -0.56 -0.16
C MET A 208 25.36 0.18 -0.97
N LEU A 209 24.22 0.48 -0.36
CA LEU A 209 23.15 1.23 -1.01
C LEU A 209 23.62 2.64 -1.38
N GLY A 210 24.22 3.36 -0.42
CA GLY A 210 24.78 4.69 -0.66
C GLY A 210 25.92 4.70 -1.68
N LEU A 211 26.76 3.64 -1.71
CA LEU A 211 27.83 3.51 -2.70
C LEU A 211 27.27 3.39 -4.13
N VAL A 212 26.24 2.57 -4.34
CA VAL A 212 25.62 2.41 -5.67
C VAL A 212 24.91 3.70 -6.08
N GLU A 213 24.20 4.34 -5.15
CA GLU A 213 23.54 5.64 -5.38
C GLU A 213 24.54 6.75 -5.72
N GLU A 214 25.73 6.77 -5.11
CA GLU A 214 26.77 7.76 -5.40
C GLU A 214 27.44 7.57 -6.77
N TYR A 215 27.65 6.33 -7.19
CA TYR A 215 28.31 6.05 -8.47
C TYR A 215 27.35 6.11 -9.65
N ALA A 216 26.08 5.76 -9.47
CA ALA A 216 25.08 5.85 -10.53
C ALA A 216 24.52 7.28 -10.64
N GLN A 217 24.52 7.88 -11.83
CA GLN A 217 23.94 9.21 -12.04
C GLN A 217 22.41 9.16 -12.13
N ASP A 218 21.88 8.10 -12.72
CA ASP A 218 20.45 7.85 -12.83
C ASP A 218 20.11 6.58 -12.03
N PHE A 219 19.88 6.76 -10.72
CA PHE A 219 19.59 5.67 -9.80
C PHE A 219 18.13 5.71 -9.33
N ARG A 220 17.38 4.64 -9.65
CA ARG A 220 15.99 4.48 -9.21
C ARG A 220 15.89 3.38 -8.16
N LEU A 221 15.58 3.75 -6.92
CA LEU A 221 15.43 2.81 -5.80
C LEU A 221 13.96 2.47 -5.53
N HIS A 222 13.65 1.17 -5.53
CA HIS A 222 12.32 0.63 -5.22
C HIS A 222 12.33 -0.14 -3.89
N CYS A 223 11.31 0.10 -3.07
CA CYS A 223 11.16 -0.47 -1.72
C CYS A 223 9.78 -1.14 -1.51
N ASP A 224 8.99 -1.27 -2.57
CA ASP A 224 7.60 -1.71 -2.60
C ASP A 224 7.44 -3.18 -3.01
N PHE A 225 8.51 -3.98 -2.90
CA PHE A 225 8.45 -5.43 -3.10
C PHE A 225 7.53 -6.09 -2.07
N GLY A 226 6.63 -6.97 -2.54
CA GLY A 226 5.59 -7.59 -1.73
C GLY A 226 4.39 -6.70 -1.42
N LEU A 227 4.51 -5.37 -1.59
CA LEU A 227 3.38 -4.44 -1.54
C LEU A 227 2.76 -4.19 -2.92
N SER A 228 3.55 -4.38 -3.98
CA SER A 228 3.11 -4.32 -5.37
C SER A 228 2.22 -5.50 -5.77
N GLN A 229 1.12 -5.21 -6.48
CA GLN A 229 0.16 -6.20 -6.98
C GLN A 229 0.52 -6.65 -8.41
N LEU A 230 1.67 -7.29 -8.53
CA LEU A 230 2.21 -7.78 -9.80
C LEU A 230 2.15 -9.32 -9.89
N PRO A 231 1.85 -9.88 -11.08
CA PRO A 231 1.77 -11.32 -11.24
C PRO A 231 3.12 -11.99 -10.94
N LYS A 232 3.10 -13.10 -10.19
CA LYS A 232 4.29 -13.91 -9.84
C LYS A 232 5.35 -13.18 -8.99
N CYS A 233 5.01 -12.02 -8.42
CA CYS A 233 5.89 -11.21 -7.56
C CYS A 233 5.42 -11.21 -6.09
N GLN A 234 4.67 -12.23 -5.68
CA GLN A 234 4.16 -12.36 -4.31
C GLN A 234 5.25 -12.85 -3.35
N VAL A 235 5.17 -12.43 -2.09
CA VAL A 235 6.08 -12.86 -1.02
C VAL A 235 5.33 -13.80 -0.10
N GLN A 236 5.89 -14.98 0.11
CA GLN A 236 5.38 -15.96 1.07
C GLN A 236 5.95 -15.68 2.46
N ARG A 237 5.16 -15.94 3.50
CA ARG A 237 5.64 -15.85 4.88
C ARG A 237 6.65 -16.96 5.16
N LEU A 238 7.75 -16.61 5.79
CA LEU A 238 8.78 -17.57 6.19
C LEU A 238 8.35 -18.31 7.46
N GLU A 239 7.53 -19.36 7.31
CA GLU A 239 7.15 -20.27 8.41
C GLU A 239 8.21 -21.38 8.62
N GLY A 240 9.50 -21.05 8.45
CA GLY A 240 10.62 -21.96 8.73
C GLY A 240 11.06 -22.90 7.60
N SER A 241 10.51 -22.79 6.38
CA SER A 241 10.93 -23.59 5.22
C SER A 241 12.01 -22.90 4.38
N SER A 242 13.10 -23.60 4.10
CA SER A 242 14.15 -23.12 3.18
C SER A 242 13.65 -22.92 1.74
N SER A 243 12.58 -23.61 1.34
CA SER A 243 11.95 -23.47 0.02
C SER A 243 11.28 -22.10 -0.16
N ALA A 244 10.63 -21.55 0.87
CA ALA A 244 9.97 -20.25 0.80
C ALA A 244 10.97 -19.11 0.54
N ILE A 245 12.18 -19.20 1.11
CA ILE A 245 13.26 -18.23 0.83
C ILE A 245 13.64 -18.26 -0.65
N GLU A 246 13.80 -19.45 -1.24
CA GLU A 246 14.17 -19.59 -2.64
C GLU A 246 13.07 -19.06 -3.58
N GLU A 247 11.80 -19.35 -3.26
CA GLU A 247 10.64 -18.84 -4.00
C GLU A 247 10.53 -17.32 -3.91
N ASN A 248 10.69 -16.73 -2.72
CA ASN A 248 10.69 -15.28 -2.54
C ASN A 248 11.84 -14.61 -3.31
N LEU A 249 13.03 -15.22 -3.34
CA LEU A 249 14.15 -14.74 -4.15
C LEU A 249 13.91 -14.87 -5.66
N LYS A 250 13.14 -15.87 -6.12
CA LYS A 250 12.69 -15.98 -7.52
C LYS A 250 11.67 -14.88 -7.84
N SER A 251 10.73 -14.61 -6.94
CA SER A 251 9.77 -13.52 -7.08
C SER A 251 10.44 -12.15 -7.06
N LEU A 252 11.45 -11.94 -6.21
CA LEU A 252 12.27 -10.72 -6.20
C LEU A 252 13.00 -10.52 -7.53
N THR A 253 13.56 -11.60 -8.08
CA THR A 253 14.25 -11.55 -9.38
C THR A 253 13.29 -11.13 -10.51
N ARG A 254 12.05 -11.64 -10.50
CA ARG A 254 11.03 -11.25 -11.48
C ARG A 254 10.61 -9.79 -11.33
N TYR A 255 10.43 -9.35 -10.09
CA TYR A 255 10.07 -7.99 -9.76
C TYR A 255 11.16 -6.99 -10.18
N GLY A 256 12.43 -7.26 -9.81
CA GLY A 256 13.56 -6.43 -10.18
C GLY A 256 13.82 -6.40 -11.68
N TRP A 257 13.66 -7.53 -12.39
CA TRP A 257 13.73 -7.55 -13.85
C TRP A 257 12.69 -6.64 -14.48
N LEU A 258 11.42 -6.77 -14.06
CA LEU A 258 10.35 -5.92 -14.58
C LEU A 258 10.65 -4.44 -14.37
N LEU A 259 11.05 -4.06 -13.15
CA LEU A 259 11.41 -2.68 -12.81
C LEU A 259 12.57 -2.14 -13.65
N ALA A 260 13.62 -2.94 -13.83
CA ALA A 260 14.77 -2.58 -14.64
C ALA A 260 14.39 -2.39 -16.13
N SER A 261 13.40 -3.13 -16.61
CA SER A 261 12.84 -2.98 -17.96
C SER A 261 11.83 -1.82 -18.10
N LEU A 262 11.37 -1.21 -17.00
CA LEU A 262 10.49 -0.03 -17.06
C LEU A 262 11.31 1.22 -17.41
N ARG A 263 11.03 1.80 -18.57
CA ARG A 263 11.72 3.00 -19.06
C ARG A 263 11.10 4.28 -18.51
N GLY A 264 11.96 5.22 -18.13
CA GLY A 264 11.59 6.53 -17.60
C GLY A 264 10.66 6.47 -16.39
N ASP A 265 9.99 7.59 -16.12
CA ASP A 265 9.12 7.74 -14.95
C ASP A 265 7.66 7.35 -15.22
N GLY A 266 7.35 6.85 -16.42
CA GLY A 266 6.01 6.37 -16.81
C GLY A 266 5.01 7.48 -17.15
N HIS A 267 5.43 8.73 -17.12
CA HIS A 267 4.64 9.86 -17.62
C HIS A 267 4.83 10.00 -19.14
N ALA A 268 3.87 10.63 -19.81
CA ALA A 268 4.01 10.94 -21.23
C ALA A 268 5.25 11.83 -21.41
N GLN A 269 6.21 11.36 -22.20
CA GLN A 269 7.30 12.20 -22.69
C GLN A 269 6.65 13.20 -23.66
N GLU A 270 6.60 14.48 -23.30
CA GLU A 270 6.32 15.52 -24.29
C GLU A 270 7.37 15.35 -25.40
N ALA A 271 6.91 15.12 -26.63
CA ALA A 271 7.79 15.01 -27.77
C ALA A 271 8.69 16.26 -27.81
N PRO A 272 10.00 16.13 -28.04
CA PRO A 272 10.85 17.31 -28.16
C PRO A 272 10.36 18.12 -29.36
N SER A 273 9.79 19.28 -29.08
CA SER A 273 9.50 20.30 -30.07
C SER A 273 10.80 20.60 -30.83
N PRO A 274 10.82 20.57 -32.17
CA PRO A 274 11.97 21.02 -32.92
C PRO A 274 12.02 22.55 -32.84
N GLY A 275 12.77 23.05 -31.87
CA GLY A 275 12.93 24.47 -31.61
C GLY A 275 13.36 24.66 -30.17
N GLY A 276 14.66 24.79 -29.95
CA GLY A 276 15.20 25.12 -28.64
C GLY A 276 14.72 26.50 -28.21
N ASP A 277 14.47 26.64 -26.91
CA ASP A 277 14.84 27.82 -26.14
C ASP A 277 14.77 27.48 -24.65
N GLU A 278 15.56 28.22 -23.86
CA GLU A 278 15.92 28.02 -22.44
C GLU A 278 14.75 27.84 -21.45
N ALA A 279 13.49 27.95 -21.91
CA ALA A 279 12.28 27.72 -21.13
C ALA A 279 12.09 26.25 -20.67
N SER A 280 12.66 25.27 -21.38
CA SER A 280 12.55 23.84 -21.02
C SER A 280 13.30 23.50 -19.71
N LEU A 281 14.40 24.20 -19.43
CA LEU A 281 15.14 24.06 -18.16
C LEU A 281 14.34 24.55 -16.96
N VAL A 282 13.54 25.62 -17.13
CA VAL A 282 12.69 26.17 -16.06
C VAL A 282 11.52 25.23 -15.74
N ALA A 283 10.96 24.56 -16.76
CA ALA A 283 9.92 23.55 -16.58
C ALA A 283 10.44 22.31 -15.82
N GLY A 284 11.66 21.85 -16.13
CA GLY A 284 12.31 20.74 -15.43
C GLY A 284 12.61 21.03 -13.95
N VAL A 285 13.01 22.26 -13.63
CA VAL A 285 13.26 22.70 -12.24
C VAL A 285 11.95 22.83 -11.45
N ALA A 286 10.87 23.32 -12.08
CA ALA A 286 9.55 23.39 -11.45
C ALA A 286 8.96 21.99 -11.17
N ALA A 287 9.20 21.01 -12.06
CA ALA A 287 8.82 19.62 -11.85
C ALA A 287 9.59 18.97 -10.68
N ALA A 288 10.89 19.24 -10.55
CA ALA A 288 11.71 18.76 -9.44
C ALA A 288 11.28 19.36 -8.08
N ALA A 289 10.85 20.62 -8.06
CA ALA A 289 10.32 21.28 -6.86
C ALA A 289 8.96 20.71 -6.41
N LEU A 290 8.11 20.27 -7.34
CA LEU A 290 6.82 19.64 -7.05
C LEU A 290 6.94 18.23 -6.44
N VAL A 291 8.07 17.54 -6.68
CA VAL A 291 8.35 16.18 -6.17
C VAL A 291 9.02 16.21 -4.78
N GLY A 292 9.36 17.40 -4.25
CA GLY A 292 9.83 17.54 -2.88
C GLY A 292 11.21 16.92 -2.63
N GLN A 293 12.10 16.91 -3.62
CA GLN A 293 13.51 16.55 -3.46
C GLN A 293 14.34 17.82 -3.16
N PRO A 294 14.70 18.11 -1.89
CA PRO A 294 15.40 19.34 -1.53
C PRO A 294 16.90 19.28 -1.85
N ALA A 295 17.42 18.11 -2.25
CA ALA A 295 18.86 17.86 -2.40
C ALA A 295 19.46 18.48 -3.68
N LEU A 296 18.66 18.68 -4.74
CA LEU A 296 19.13 19.25 -5.99
C LEU A 296 19.39 20.77 -5.93
N GLY A 297 18.77 21.47 -4.96
CA GLY A 297 19.03 22.90 -4.73
C GLY A 297 20.31 23.20 -3.95
N ALA A 298 20.88 22.21 -3.26
CA ALA A 298 22.10 22.39 -2.46
C ALA A 298 23.39 22.02 -3.21
N ALA A 299 23.29 21.28 -4.32
CA ALA A 299 24.43 20.78 -5.08
C ALA A 299 24.96 21.77 -6.14
N LEU A 300 24.21 22.84 -6.45
CA LEU A 300 24.67 23.92 -7.32
C LEU A 300 25.10 25.09 -6.43
N GLY A 301 26.40 25.15 -6.14
CA GLY A 301 27.00 26.20 -5.32
C GLY A 301 26.52 27.60 -5.73
N ALA A 302 26.19 28.41 -4.73
CA ALA A 302 25.58 29.73 -4.87
C ALA A 302 26.41 30.78 -5.65
N ASP A 303 27.64 30.45 -6.06
CA ASP A 303 28.53 31.38 -6.76
C ASP A 303 28.55 31.26 -8.29
N GLY A 304 27.94 30.22 -8.87
CA GLY A 304 28.07 29.94 -10.31
C GLY A 304 27.06 30.65 -11.23
N VAL A 305 25.88 31.02 -10.72
CA VAL A 305 24.74 31.47 -11.56
C VAL A 305 24.39 32.95 -11.33
N ALA A 306 24.95 33.59 -10.30
CA ALA A 306 24.69 35.00 -10.02
C ALA A 306 25.31 35.97 -11.04
N GLY A 307 26.12 35.49 -11.99
CA GLY A 307 26.80 36.30 -12.99
C GLY A 307 26.05 36.49 -14.32
N SER A 308 25.09 35.62 -14.66
CA SER A 308 24.54 35.53 -16.02
C SER A 308 23.14 36.13 -16.20
N VAL A 309 22.52 36.68 -15.14
CA VAL A 309 21.17 37.27 -15.23
C VAL A 309 21.20 38.72 -14.75
N PRO A 310 21.03 39.72 -15.66
CA PRO A 310 20.87 41.11 -15.28
C PRO A 310 19.64 41.27 -14.36
N GLY A 311 19.80 41.94 -13.22
CA GLY A 311 18.72 42.20 -12.25
C GLY A 311 18.52 41.14 -11.16
N LEU A 312 19.14 39.95 -11.27
CA LEU A 312 19.05 38.92 -10.21
C LEU A 312 19.88 39.29 -8.97
N LYS A 313 20.96 40.09 -9.15
CA LYS A 313 21.76 40.62 -8.04
C LYS A 313 21.00 41.65 -7.20
N ASP A 314 20.13 42.43 -7.83
CA ASP A 314 19.33 43.45 -7.13
C ASP A 314 18.21 42.78 -6.32
N VAL A 315 17.57 41.74 -6.88
CA VAL A 315 16.58 40.91 -6.18
C VAL A 315 17.22 40.09 -5.05
N ALA A 316 18.41 39.52 -5.25
CA ALA A 316 19.13 38.79 -4.19
C ALA A 316 19.55 39.70 -3.03
N ARG A 317 19.93 40.95 -3.34
CA ARG A 317 20.30 41.96 -2.34
C ARG A 317 19.07 42.53 -1.60
N GLU A 318 17.93 42.63 -2.28
CA GLU A 318 16.66 43.02 -1.67
C GLU A 318 16.08 41.92 -0.77
N ILE A 319 16.23 40.65 -1.16
CA ILE A 319 15.88 39.48 -0.34
C ILE A 319 16.79 39.37 0.88
N GLN A 320 18.11 39.54 0.74
CA GLN A 320 19.04 39.56 1.89
C GLN A 320 18.82 40.78 2.80
N GLY A 321 18.47 41.94 2.26
CA GLY A 321 18.08 43.12 3.05
C GLY A 321 16.78 42.92 3.82
N ALA A 322 15.83 42.15 3.27
CA ALA A 322 14.62 41.75 3.97
C ALA A 322 14.89 40.77 5.12
N PHE A 323 15.91 39.91 5.01
CA PHE A 323 16.31 38.99 6.08
C PHE A 323 17.21 39.63 7.15
N ALA A 324 18.01 40.64 6.81
CA ALA A 324 18.89 41.33 7.77
C ALA A 324 18.14 42.28 8.72
N ASN A 325 16.92 42.71 8.37
CA ASN A 325 16.09 43.58 9.20
C ASN A 325 15.18 42.83 10.21
N GLU A 326 15.25 41.50 10.29
CA GLU A 326 14.47 40.70 11.26
C GLU A 326 15.31 40.08 12.41
N GLU A 327 16.58 40.43 12.57
CA GLU A 327 17.39 39.96 13.72
C GLU A 327 17.37 40.89 14.94
N GLY A 328 16.40 41.79 15.02
CA GLY A 328 16.40 42.88 16.00
C GLY A 328 15.10 43.11 16.77
N ALA A 329 14.19 42.16 16.96
CA ALA A 329 13.16 42.25 18.01
C ALA A 329 12.28 40.99 18.15
N GLY A 330 12.26 40.41 19.35
CA GLY A 330 11.03 39.87 19.96
C GLY A 330 10.46 38.56 19.41
N SER A 331 10.81 37.46 20.10
CA SER A 331 10.03 36.22 20.25
C SER A 331 8.56 36.30 19.79
N THR A 332 8.26 35.73 18.63
CA THR A 332 6.93 35.21 18.31
C THR A 332 7.05 33.91 17.53
N ALA A 333 6.48 32.84 18.10
CA ALA A 333 6.50 31.50 17.57
C ALA A 333 5.96 31.45 16.13
N LYS A 334 6.79 30.96 15.21
CA LYS A 334 6.41 30.66 13.83
C LYS A 334 5.31 29.60 13.85
N ARG A 335 4.08 30.01 13.58
CA ARG A 335 2.89 29.16 13.55
C ARG A 335 3.04 28.18 12.38
N VAL A 336 3.47 26.96 12.70
CA VAL A 336 3.34 25.80 11.83
C VAL A 336 1.86 25.74 11.43
N VAL A 337 1.59 25.87 10.13
CA VAL A 337 0.26 25.60 9.61
C VAL A 337 0.09 24.09 9.67
N ASP A 338 -0.39 23.60 10.80
CA ASP A 338 -0.82 22.22 10.96
C ASP A 338 -1.87 21.92 9.88
N LYS A 339 -1.55 20.98 8.98
CA LYS A 339 -2.57 20.26 8.23
C LYS A 339 -3.60 19.76 9.26
N PRO A 340 -4.91 19.94 9.05
CA PRO A 340 -5.90 19.57 10.05
C PRO A 340 -5.79 18.07 10.34
N VAL A 341 -5.21 17.74 11.49
CA VAL A 341 -5.17 16.38 12.02
C VAL A 341 -6.62 15.94 12.17
N ARG A 342 -7.08 15.06 11.27
CA ARG A 342 -8.43 14.48 11.37
C ARG A 342 -8.47 13.69 12.68
N LYS A 343 -9.13 14.27 13.68
CA LYS A 343 -9.25 13.74 15.04
C LYS A 343 -9.75 12.30 15.01
N ASP A 344 -8.98 11.38 15.60
CA ASP A 344 -9.34 9.96 15.66
C ASP A 344 -10.70 9.79 16.37
N LEU A 345 -11.55 8.89 15.85
CA LEU A 345 -12.89 8.69 16.40
C LEU A 345 -12.80 7.92 17.73
N PRO A 346 -13.61 8.31 18.74
CA PRO A 346 -13.62 7.60 20.03
C PRO A 346 -14.21 6.18 19.89
N PRO A 347 -13.86 5.26 20.81
CA PRO A 347 -14.53 3.95 20.88
C PRO A 347 -16.02 4.11 21.20
N PRO A 348 -16.88 3.17 20.75
CA PRO A 348 -18.30 3.21 21.06
C PRO A 348 -18.54 3.13 22.59
N PRO A 349 -19.60 3.76 23.11
CA PRO A 349 -19.92 3.70 24.53
C PRO A 349 -20.21 2.26 24.99
N GLU A 350 -19.75 1.90 26.18
CA GLU A 350 -19.91 0.56 26.76
C GLU A 350 -21.38 0.14 26.83
N ARG A 351 -21.63 -1.11 26.45
CA ARG A 351 -22.97 -1.69 26.50
C ARG A 351 -23.27 -2.06 27.96
N PRO A 352 -24.43 -1.69 28.53
CA PRO A 352 -24.81 -2.22 29.84
C PRO A 352 -24.84 -3.75 29.74
N GLU A 353 -24.20 -4.42 30.70
CA GLU A 353 -24.05 -5.89 30.73
C GLU A 353 -25.42 -6.56 30.62
N THR A 354 -25.75 -7.04 29.42
CA THR A 354 -26.85 -7.98 29.25
C THR A 354 -26.35 -9.32 29.74
N LYS A 355 -26.83 -9.75 30.93
CA LYS A 355 -26.65 -11.11 31.46
C LYS A 355 -26.97 -12.12 30.35
N MET A 356 -25.94 -12.64 29.69
CA MET A 356 -26.05 -13.54 28.55
C MET A 356 -26.36 -14.94 29.08
N SER A 357 -27.60 -15.15 29.50
CA SER A 357 -28.07 -16.40 30.10
C SER A 357 -28.45 -17.48 29.07
N THR A 358 -28.52 -17.15 27.78
CA THR A 358 -29.14 -18.05 26.78
C THR A 358 -28.16 -18.93 26.01
N THR A 359 -26.88 -18.59 25.88
CA THR A 359 -25.90 -19.40 25.14
C THR A 359 -25.24 -20.49 25.97
N VAL A 360 -25.11 -20.30 27.30
CA VAL A 360 -24.57 -21.34 28.19
C VAL A 360 -25.58 -22.50 28.38
N GLY A 361 -26.88 -22.18 28.39
CA GLY A 361 -27.95 -23.19 28.53
C GLY A 361 -28.06 -24.15 27.35
N THR A 362 -27.79 -23.70 26.12
CA THR A 362 -27.84 -24.57 24.93
C THR A 362 -26.68 -25.56 24.88
N PHE A 363 -25.47 -25.19 25.28
CA PHE A 363 -24.33 -26.13 25.33
C PHE A 363 -24.45 -27.15 26.46
N LEU A 364 -24.96 -26.75 27.63
CA LEU A 364 -25.26 -27.69 28.73
C LEU A 364 -26.34 -28.70 28.36
N GLY A 365 -27.37 -28.29 27.60
CA GLY A 365 -28.43 -29.18 27.12
C GLY A 365 -27.92 -30.26 26.15
N PHE A 366 -27.04 -29.90 25.20
CA PHE A 366 -26.43 -30.86 24.29
C PHE A 366 -25.45 -31.81 25.00
N GLY A 367 -24.64 -31.30 25.95
CA GLY A 367 -23.74 -32.13 26.75
C GLY A 367 -24.48 -33.14 27.63
N GLY A 368 -25.58 -32.71 28.28
CA GLY A 368 -26.46 -33.59 29.06
C GLY A 368 -27.15 -34.66 28.21
N PHE A 369 -27.56 -34.33 26.98
CA PHE A 369 -28.16 -35.27 26.04
C PHE A 369 -27.19 -36.37 25.60
N PHE A 370 -25.93 -36.03 25.30
CA PHE A 370 -24.89 -37.01 24.95
C PHE A 370 -24.45 -37.87 26.14
N LEU A 371 -24.40 -37.30 27.35
CA LEU A 371 -24.14 -38.05 28.58
C LEU A 371 -25.30 -39.00 28.95
N ALA A 372 -26.55 -38.60 28.70
CA ALA A 372 -27.72 -39.45 28.91
C ALA A 372 -27.81 -40.63 27.91
N LEU A 373 -27.32 -40.45 26.68
CA LEU A 373 -27.20 -41.53 25.69
C LEU A 373 -26.09 -42.54 26.04
N LYS A 374 -25.10 -42.15 26.85
CA LYS A 374 -23.93 -42.98 27.22
C LYS A 374 -23.95 -43.48 28.67
N GLY A 375 -24.81 -42.92 29.51
CA GLY A 375 -24.86 -43.14 30.96
C GLY A 375 -25.86 -44.22 31.37
N ASN A 376 -25.47 -45.03 32.36
CA ASN A 376 -26.18 -46.22 32.85
C ASN A 376 -27.46 -45.92 33.69
N ASN A 377 -28.05 -44.72 33.54
CA ASN A 377 -29.24 -44.30 34.28
C ASN A 377 -30.51 -44.71 33.52
N SER A 378 -31.13 -45.82 33.94
CA SER A 378 -32.22 -46.50 33.23
C SER A 378 -33.42 -45.62 32.87
N LEU A 379 -33.82 -44.68 33.73
CA LEU A 379 -34.97 -43.79 33.47
C LEU A 379 -34.71 -42.73 32.40
N LEU A 380 -33.52 -42.11 32.43
CA LEU A 380 -33.18 -41.03 31.48
C LEU A 380 -32.89 -41.60 30.09
N GLY A 381 -32.26 -42.77 30.02
CA GLY A 381 -32.05 -43.51 28.78
C GLY A 381 -33.38 -43.91 28.11
N SER A 382 -34.36 -44.41 28.85
CA SER A 382 -35.67 -44.79 28.30
C SER A 382 -36.47 -43.61 27.77
N ILE A 383 -36.46 -42.46 28.48
CA ILE A 383 -37.15 -41.24 28.02
C ILE A 383 -36.51 -40.72 26.72
N VAL A 384 -35.18 -40.73 26.64
CA VAL A 384 -34.46 -40.29 25.44
C VAL A 384 -34.70 -41.24 24.28
N GLN A 385 -34.63 -42.56 24.48
CA GLN A 385 -34.88 -43.53 23.40
C GLN A 385 -36.32 -43.49 22.89
N TYR A 386 -37.30 -43.38 23.79
CA TYR A 386 -38.71 -43.26 23.40
C TYR A 386 -38.98 -41.92 22.69
N GLY A 387 -38.40 -40.83 23.19
CA GLY A 387 -38.51 -39.49 22.58
C GLY A 387 -37.82 -39.37 21.22
N VAL A 388 -36.74 -40.14 20.98
CA VAL A 388 -36.08 -40.25 19.68
C VAL A 388 -36.90 -41.13 18.74
N GLY A 389 -37.40 -42.30 19.20
CA GLY A 389 -38.18 -43.23 18.39
C GLY A 389 -39.54 -42.67 17.94
N THR A 390 -40.17 -41.84 18.76
CA THR A 390 -41.44 -41.15 18.45
C THR A 390 -41.25 -39.82 17.71
N GLY A 391 -40.00 -39.34 17.56
CA GLY A 391 -39.69 -38.08 16.89
C GLY A 391 -40.07 -36.81 17.68
N VAL A 392 -40.60 -36.94 18.90
CA VAL A 392 -41.01 -35.79 19.75
C VAL A 392 -39.84 -34.84 20.01
N PHE A 393 -38.64 -35.39 20.27
CA PHE A 393 -37.45 -34.58 20.48
C PHE A 393 -37.06 -33.78 19.24
N ALA A 394 -37.09 -34.42 18.06
CA ALA A 394 -36.83 -33.75 16.79
C ALA A 394 -37.87 -32.64 16.52
N GLY A 395 -39.15 -32.87 16.85
CA GLY A 395 -40.20 -31.87 16.74
C GLY A 395 -40.00 -30.64 17.65
N LEU A 396 -39.57 -30.85 18.90
CA LEU A 396 -39.27 -29.75 19.83
C LEU A 396 -38.06 -28.93 19.38
N VAL A 397 -36.99 -29.60 18.93
CA VAL A 397 -35.80 -28.92 18.39
C VAL A 397 -36.16 -28.12 17.13
N ALA A 398 -36.92 -28.71 16.21
CA ALA A 398 -37.37 -28.03 15.00
C ALA A 398 -38.22 -26.79 15.33
N THR A 399 -39.15 -26.90 16.29
CA THR A 399 -40.01 -25.79 16.74
C THR A 399 -39.17 -24.68 17.37
N PHE A 400 -38.20 -25.02 18.21
CA PHE A 400 -37.28 -24.05 18.81
C PHE A 400 -36.44 -23.31 17.75
N LEU A 401 -35.87 -24.04 16.79
CA LEU A 401 -35.10 -23.45 15.69
C LEU A 401 -35.97 -22.56 14.81
N PHE A 402 -37.21 -22.98 14.53
CA PHE A 402 -38.17 -22.18 13.76
C PHE A 402 -38.53 -20.88 14.48
N TRP A 403 -38.83 -20.93 15.78
CA TRP A 403 -39.14 -19.75 16.58
C TRP A 403 -37.95 -18.80 16.69
N SER A 404 -36.74 -19.35 16.86
CA SER A 404 -35.49 -18.61 16.85
C SER A 404 -35.26 -17.91 15.50
N GLY A 405 -35.49 -18.60 14.39
CA GLY A 405 -35.45 -18.04 13.04
C GLY A 405 -36.41 -16.86 12.86
N LEU A 406 -37.67 -17.01 13.30
CA LEU A 406 -38.65 -15.92 13.27
C LEU A 406 -38.22 -14.73 14.14
N HIS A 407 -37.60 -14.98 15.29
CA HIS A 407 -37.05 -13.93 16.14
C HIS A 407 -35.94 -13.13 15.42
N TYR A 408 -34.99 -13.82 14.78
CA TYR A 408 -33.93 -13.18 14.01
C TYR A 408 -34.44 -12.45 12.77
N ILE A 409 -35.45 -12.96 12.08
CA ILE A 409 -36.10 -12.25 10.96
C ILE A 409 -36.76 -10.97 11.45
N ARG A 410 -37.46 -11.00 12.59
CA ARG A 410 -38.04 -9.80 13.20
C ARG A 410 -36.97 -8.80 13.63
N LEU A 411 -35.83 -9.26 14.13
CA LEU A 411 -34.70 -8.41 14.47
C LEU A 411 -34.09 -7.76 13.22
N LYS A 412 -33.85 -8.54 12.16
CA LYS A 412 -33.40 -8.05 10.85
C LYS A 412 -34.31 -6.96 10.31
N ARG A 413 -35.62 -7.20 10.27
CA ARG A 413 -36.61 -6.20 9.81
C ARG A 413 -36.58 -4.92 10.66
N LYS A 414 -36.39 -5.03 11.98
CA LYS A 414 -36.24 -3.85 12.86
C LYS A 414 -34.98 -3.05 12.55
N ILE A 415 -33.87 -3.73 12.24
CA ILE A 415 -32.61 -3.08 11.87
C ILE A 415 -32.77 -2.37 10.52
N GLU A 416 -33.35 -3.05 9.52
CA GLU A 416 -33.63 -2.50 8.19
C GLU A 416 -34.56 -1.29 8.26
N ASN A 417 -35.56 -1.34 9.14
CA ASN A 417 -36.53 -0.25 9.33
C ASN A 417 -36.08 0.80 10.35
N THR A 418 -34.85 0.74 10.87
CA THR A 418 -34.34 1.77 11.79
C THR A 418 -33.97 3.02 10.98
N PRO A 419 -34.55 4.19 11.30
CA PRO A 419 -34.26 5.42 10.56
C PRO A 419 -32.77 5.76 10.67
N THR A 420 -32.14 6.03 9.53
CA THR A 420 -30.70 6.23 9.38
C THR A 420 -30.24 7.68 9.61
N SER A 421 -31.17 8.59 9.96
CA SER A 421 -30.89 10.01 10.21
C SER A 421 -31.60 10.56 11.46
N LYS A 422 -31.11 11.70 11.97
CA LYS A 422 -31.75 12.41 13.10
C LYS A 422 -33.00 13.12 12.61
N VAL A 423 -34.17 12.63 13.03
CA VAL A 423 -35.43 13.35 12.82
C VAL A 423 -35.99 13.79 14.17
N ARG A 424 -36.32 15.09 14.30
CA ARG A 424 -36.89 15.68 15.53
C ARG A 424 -38.31 15.16 15.80
N SER A 425 -39.04 14.80 14.74
CA SER A 425 -40.36 14.17 14.76
C SER A 425 -40.70 13.59 13.39
N LEU A 426 -41.36 12.44 13.34
CA LEU A 426 -41.94 11.84 12.12
C LEU A 426 -43.45 11.67 12.32
N ALA A 427 -44.21 11.79 11.23
CA ALA A 427 -45.64 11.45 11.23
C ALA A 427 -45.83 9.96 11.58
N MET A 428 -46.96 9.61 12.23
CA MET A 428 -47.26 8.21 12.55
C MET A 428 -47.44 7.40 11.25
N GLY A 429 -46.52 6.47 10.97
CA GLY A 429 -46.59 5.60 9.79
C GLY A 429 -45.23 5.03 9.36
N MET A 430 -45.21 4.25 8.28
CA MET A 430 -43.97 3.89 7.59
C MET A 430 -43.53 5.08 6.74
N VAL A 431 -42.31 5.57 6.96
CA VAL A 431 -41.76 6.73 6.24
C VAL A 431 -40.33 6.41 5.83
N GLU A 432 -40.01 6.62 4.57
CA GLU A 432 -38.65 6.50 4.04
C GLU A 432 -37.90 7.81 4.29
N VAL A 433 -36.69 7.72 4.83
CA VAL A 433 -35.86 8.89 5.15
C VAL A 433 -34.55 8.79 4.40
N HIS A 434 -34.26 9.78 3.56
CA HIS A 434 -33.01 9.86 2.80
C HIS A 434 -31.99 10.77 3.49
N GLY A 435 -30.73 10.33 3.55
CA GLY A 435 -29.62 11.10 4.10
C GLY A 435 -28.30 10.33 4.06
N ARG A 436 -27.19 11.02 4.35
CA ARG A 436 -25.85 10.41 4.41
C ARG A 436 -25.44 10.19 5.87
N ALA A 437 -25.34 8.93 6.29
CA ALA A 437 -24.89 8.60 7.64
C ALA A 437 -23.42 8.98 7.82
N ARG A 438 -23.09 9.65 8.94
CA ARG A 438 -21.72 10.03 9.31
C ARG A 438 -21.25 9.20 10.50
N ARG A 439 -20.02 8.70 10.42
CA ARG A 439 -19.39 7.91 11.48
C ARG A 439 -19.00 8.82 12.64
N GLN A 440 -19.47 8.50 13.85
CA GLN A 440 -19.13 9.23 15.08
C GLN A 440 -18.20 8.44 16.02
N TYR A 441 -18.08 7.13 15.80
CA TYR A 441 -17.31 6.22 16.65
C TYR A 441 -16.47 5.26 15.80
N ALA A 442 -15.35 4.80 16.34
CA ALA A 442 -14.45 3.82 15.75
C ALA A 442 -15.04 2.38 15.79
N LEU A 443 -16.16 2.17 15.10
CA LEU A 443 -16.83 0.87 14.99
C LEU A 443 -16.60 0.23 13.61
N VAL A 444 -16.23 -1.05 13.57
CA VAL A 444 -16.01 -1.82 12.34
C VAL A 444 -16.71 -3.17 12.46
N ALA A 445 -17.26 -3.68 11.36
CA ALA A 445 -17.82 -5.01 11.32
C ALA A 445 -16.71 -6.08 11.43
N PRO A 446 -16.83 -7.08 12.33
CA PRO A 446 -15.75 -8.03 12.60
C PRO A 446 -15.39 -8.91 11.39
N MET A 447 -16.38 -9.26 10.57
CA MET A 447 -16.17 -10.13 9.39
C MET A 447 -15.73 -9.35 8.15
N THR A 448 -16.41 -8.26 7.82
CA THR A 448 -16.21 -7.52 6.56
C THR A 448 -15.18 -6.39 6.67
N GLN A 449 -14.72 -6.08 7.89
CA GLN A 449 -13.81 -4.97 8.17
C GLN A 449 -14.30 -3.63 7.58
N SER A 450 -15.63 -3.49 7.44
CA SER A 450 -16.28 -2.29 6.92
C SER A 450 -16.57 -1.32 8.05
N ALA A 451 -16.32 -0.03 7.83
CA ALA A 451 -16.67 1.01 8.79
C ALA A 451 -18.18 0.98 9.07
N CYS A 452 -18.54 0.97 10.36
CA CYS A 452 -19.92 0.92 10.82
C CYS A 452 -20.31 2.20 11.54
N VAL A 453 -21.61 2.51 11.52
CA VAL A 453 -22.19 3.61 12.29
C VAL A 453 -22.82 3.03 13.55
N TYR A 454 -22.41 3.54 14.71
CA TYR A 454 -23.07 3.23 15.97
C TYR A 454 -24.40 3.97 16.05
N TYR A 455 -25.47 3.26 16.43
CA TYR A 455 -26.77 3.85 16.71
C TYR A 455 -27.29 3.34 18.06
N ARG A 456 -28.03 4.20 18.78
CA ARG A 456 -28.72 3.85 20.02
C ARG A 456 -30.15 4.33 19.94
N LEU A 457 -31.09 3.43 20.18
CA LEU A 457 -32.51 3.75 20.25
C LEU A 457 -32.95 3.77 21.71
N ARG A 458 -33.69 4.81 22.12
CA ARG A 458 -34.42 4.83 23.38
C ARG A 458 -35.90 4.67 23.05
N LYS A 459 -36.51 3.61 23.60
CA LYS A 459 -37.95 3.36 23.46
C LYS A 459 -38.65 3.87 24.71
N TYR A 460 -39.50 4.86 24.56
CA TYR A 460 -40.42 5.29 25.60
C TYR A 460 -41.77 4.60 25.36
N ARG A 461 -42.32 3.96 26.39
CA ARG A 461 -43.71 3.51 26.38
C ARG A 461 -44.46 4.51 27.23
N ARG A 462 -45.50 5.14 26.66
CA ARG A 462 -46.42 5.95 27.45
C ARG A 462 -47.24 4.98 28.30
N ASP A 463 -47.03 5.00 29.61
CA ASP A 463 -47.89 4.27 30.53
C ASP A 463 -49.29 4.89 30.46
N LYS A 464 -50.31 4.03 30.53
CA LYS A 464 -51.70 4.45 30.44
C LYS A 464 -52.00 5.40 31.60
N ASN A 465 -52.48 6.60 31.28
CA ASN A 465 -53.14 7.47 32.25
C ASN A 465 -54.36 6.77 32.82
#